data_AF-E2AL81-F1
#
_entry.id   AF-E2AL81-F1
#
_cell.length_a   1.000
_cell.length_b   1.000
_cell.length_c   1.000
_cell.angle_alpha   90.00
_cell.angle_beta   90.00
_cell.angle_gamma   90.00
#
_symmetry.space_group_name_H-M   'P 1'
#
loop_
_entity.id
_entity.type
_entity.pdbx_description
1 polymer ?
#
loop_
_entity_poly.entity_id
_entity_poly.type
_entity_poly.pdbx_seq_one_letter_code
_entity_poly.pdbx_strand_id
1 'polypeptide(L)'
;IMAIYPPNEIVDMIRILSDARNNYSGAERLYAEKFPDRRHPDRKVIKRLCDRAELFLEETNRRKSGPDEVTSLTIIGTVALNPQISTRQIERQHGVSKSTASVLKFNKFHPYHIHL
;
A
#
# COMPACT_ATOMS: atom_id res chain seq x y z
N ILE A 1 -17.28 8.78 -10.92
CA ILE A 1 -15.92 9.33 -10.85
C ILE A 1 -15.89 10.33 -9.70
N MET A 2 -15.04 10.13 -8.70
CA MET A 2 -14.92 11.06 -7.58
C MET A 2 -14.31 12.35 -8.12
N ALA A 3 -14.93 13.50 -7.84
CA ALA A 3 -14.33 14.78 -8.21
C ALA A 3 -12.93 14.89 -7.57
N ILE A 4 -11.95 15.29 -8.35
CA ILE A 4 -10.58 15.50 -7.87
C ILE A 4 -10.60 16.84 -7.12
N TYR A 5 -10.68 16.77 -5.80
CA TYR A 5 -10.51 17.92 -4.92
C TYR A 5 -9.02 18.10 -4.61
N PRO A 6 -8.50 19.33 -4.57
CA PRO A 6 -7.13 19.57 -4.16
C PRO A 6 -6.95 19.22 -2.67
N PRO A 7 -5.73 18.82 -2.22
CA PRO A 7 -5.51 18.33 -0.86
C PRO A 7 -5.95 19.29 0.26
N ASN A 8 -5.84 20.60 0.04
CA ASN A 8 -6.29 21.63 0.98
C ASN A 8 -7.82 21.61 1.17
N GLU A 9 -8.59 21.49 0.08
CA GLU A 9 -10.05 21.40 0.16
C GLU A 9 -10.51 20.11 0.86
N ILE A 10 -9.78 19.01 0.66
CA ILE A 10 -10.04 17.75 1.36
C ILE A 10 -9.85 17.93 2.88
N VAL A 11 -8.77 18.58 3.31
CA VAL A 11 -8.53 18.87 4.74
C VAL A 11 -9.64 19.75 5.31
N ASP A 12 -10.09 20.76 4.56
CA ASP A 12 -11.19 21.63 4.98
C ASP A 12 -12.52 20.86 5.11
N MET A 13 -12.80 19.90 4.21
CA MET A 13 -13.98 19.02 4.33
C MET A 13 -13.95 18.17 5.61
N ILE A 14 -12.78 17.63 5.96
CA ILE A 14 -12.61 16.83 7.19
C ILE A 14 -12.82 17.70 8.43
N ARG A 15 -12.29 18.92 8.43
CA ARG A 15 -12.49 19.89 9.53
C ARG A 15 -13.97 20.26 9.69
N ILE A 16 -14.64 20.61 8.58
CA ILE A 16 -16.07 20.93 8.59
C ILE A 16 -16.90 19.75 9.09
N LEU A 17 -16.57 18.51 8.69
CA LEU A 17 -17.27 17.32 9.18
C LEU A 17 -17.12 17.14 10.70
N SER A 18 -15.92 17.44 11.22
CA SER A 18 -15.65 17.44 12.67
C SER A 18 -16.48 18.51 13.38
N ASP A 19 -16.53 19.74 12.84
CA ASP A 19 -17.34 20.85 13.36
C ASP A 19 -18.85 20.50 13.33
N ALA A 20 -19.28 19.79 12.29
CA ALA A 20 -20.66 19.31 12.11
C ALA A 20 -21.00 18.08 12.97
N ARG A 21 -20.11 17.64 13.88
CA ARG A 21 -20.28 16.46 14.75
C ARG A 21 -20.61 15.19 13.97
N ASN A 22 -19.90 14.95 12.87
CA ASN A 22 -20.09 13.82 11.95
C ASN A 22 -21.47 13.79 11.25
N ASN A 23 -22.22 14.88 11.26
CA ASN A 23 -23.43 15.01 10.45
C ASN A 23 -23.06 15.45 9.02
N TYR A 24 -23.04 14.51 8.08
CA TYR A 24 -22.69 14.78 6.68
C TYR A 24 -23.60 15.81 6.00
N SER A 25 -24.91 15.83 6.31
CA SER A 25 -25.83 16.82 5.76
C SER A 25 -25.60 18.22 6.37
N GLY A 26 -25.18 18.27 7.64
CA GLY A 26 -24.75 19.52 8.28
C GLY A 26 -23.42 20.01 7.72
N ALA A 27 -22.48 19.11 7.49
CA ALA A 27 -21.16 19.38 6.91
C ALA A 27 -21.28 19.98 5.50
N GLU A 28 -22.16 19.45 4.66
CA GLU A 28 -22.43 20.00 3.32
C GLU A 28 -22.86 21.47 3.39
N ARG A 29 -23.82 21.80 4.26
CA ARG A 29 -24.33 23.17 4.44
C ARG A 29 -23.23 24.10 4.99
N LEU A 30 -22.55 23.66 6.04
CA LEU A 30 -21.48 24.43 6.67
C LEU A 30 -20.30 24.66 5.72
N TYR A 31 -20.00 23.71 4.84
CA TYR A 31 -18.95 23.87 3.84
C TYR A 31 -19.33 24.95 2.82
N ALA A 32 -20.56 24.93 2.31
CA ALA A 32 -21.06 25.93 1.38
C ALA A 32 -21.12 27.34 2.01
N GLU A 33 -21.46 27.43 3.30
CA GLU A 33 -21.48 28.69 4.05
C GLU A 33 -20.07 29.26 4.26
N LYS A 34 -19.10 28.41 4.64
CA LYS A 34 -17.72 28.84 4.96
C LYS A 34 -16.88 29.12 3.71
N PHE A 35 -17.22 28.48 2.58
CA PHE A 35 -16.47 28.57 1.32
C PHE A 35 -17.42 28.81 0.13
N PRO A 36 -18.05 30.00 0.06
CA PRO A 36 -19.06 30.29 -0.96
C PRO A 36 -18.48 30.24 -2.39
N ASP A 37 -17.23 30.69 -2.57
CA ASP A 37 -16.57 30.76 -3.89
C ASP A 37 -15.99 29.43 -4.38
N ARG A 38 -16.08 28.37 -3.58
CA ARG A 38 -15.53 27.06 -3.92
C ARG A 38 -16.60 26.14 -4.49
N ARG A 39 -16.16 25.00 -5.03
CA ARG A 39 -17.05 23.90 -5.37
C ARG A 39 -17.67 23.33 -4.08
N HIS A 40 -18.99 23.14 -4.08
CA HIS A 40 -19.69 22.60 -2.93
C HIS A 40 -19.80 21.07 -3.02
N PRO A 41 -19.10 20.31 -2.16
CA PRO A 41 -19.21 18.85 -2.12
C PRO A 41 -20.55 18.43 -1.52
N ASP A 42 -21.26 17.54 -2.21
CA ASP A 42 -22.43 16.82 -1.68
C ASP A 42 -22.01 16.01 -0.43
N ARG A 43 -22.90 15.85 0.55
CA ARG A 43 -22.73 14.94 1.70
C ARG A 43 -22.19 13.56 1.30
N LYS A 44 -22.57 13.03 0.12
CA LYS A 44 -22.08 11.74 -0.40
C LYS A 44 -20.59 11.77 -0.75
N VAL A 45 -20.09 12.90 -1.22
CA VAL A 45 -18.67 13.09 -1.54
C VAL A 45 -17.85 13.07 -0.26
N ILE A 46 -18.28 13.84 0.75
CA ILE A 46 -17.63 13.90 2.07
C ILE A 46 -17.62 12.50 2.70
N LYS A 47 -18.75 11.78 2.67
CA LYS A 47 -18.83 10.40 3.19
C LYS A 47 -17.87 9.45 2.48
N ARG A 48 -17.85 9.43 1.14
CA ARG A 48 -16.95 8.55 0.37
C ARG A 48 -15.48 8.85 0.64
N LEU A 49 -15.15 10.10 0.97
CA LEU A 49 -13.80 10.49 1.33
C LEU A 49 -13.38 9.86 2.65
N CYS A 50 -14.24 9.91 3.67
CA CYS A 50 -14.02 9.25 4.95
C CYS A 50 -13.98 7.72 4.81
N ASP A 51 -14.98 7.12 4.15
CA ASP A 51 -15.04 5.68 3.90
C ASP A 51 -13.73 5.19 3.23
N ARG A 52 -13.22 5.95 2.24
CA ARG A 52 -11.96 5.63 1.58
C ARG A 52 -10.78 5.74 2.55
N ALA A 53 -10.69 6.80 3.33
CA ALA A 53 -9.60 6.98 4.28
C ALA A 53 -9.55 5.83 5.32
N GLU A 54 -10.72 5.40 5.80
CA GLU A 54 -10.86 4.23 6.70
C GLU A 54 -10.40 2.94 6.01
N LEU A 55 -10.83 2.67 4.78
CA LEU A 55 -10.37 1.52 4.00
C LEU A 55 -8.85 1.52 3.77
N PHE A 56 -8.25 2.68 3.49
CA PHE A 56 -6.79 2.78 3.34
C PHE A 56 -6.06 2.43 4.64
N LEU A 57 -6.58 2.83 5.80
CA LEU A 57 -6.02 2.44 7.10
C LEU A 57 -6.10 0.91 7.29
N GLU A 58 -7.21 0.30 6.91
CA GLU A 58 -7.39 -1.16 6.99
C GLU A 58 -6.47 -1.92 6.01
N GLU A 59 -6.33 -1.44 4.77
CA GLU A 59 -5.54 -2.11 3.72
C GLU A 59 -4.03 -2.08 3.96
N THR A 60 -3.50 -1.11 4.72
CA THR A 60 -2.07 -1.11 5.10
C THR A 60 -1.66 -2.35 5.91
N ASN A 61 -2.62 -3.05 6.52
CA ASN A 61 -2.39 -4.31 7.22
C ASN A 61 -2.35 -5.53 6.30
N ARG A 62 -2.47 -5.37 4.97
CA ARG A 62 -2.28 -6.47 4.04
C ARG A 62 -0.81 -6.89 4.05
N ARG A 63 -0.47 -7.79 4.97
CA ARG A 63 0.81 -8.50 4.97
C ARG A 63 0.96 -9.13 3.59
N LYS A 64 2.01 -8.76 2.86
CA LYS A 64 2.41 -9.54 1.69
C LYS A 64 2.67 -10.95 2.22
N SER A 65 1.87 -11.93 1.81
CA SER A 65 2.22 -13.33 2.02
C SER A 65 3.52 -13.56 1.26
N GLY A 66 4.62 -13.47 2.00
CA GLY A 66 5.93 -13.82 1.51
C GLY A 66 5.95 -15.31 1.18
N PRO A 67 6.93 -15.75 0.39
CA PRO A 67 7.15 -17.16 0.20
C PRO A 67 7.37 -17.86 1.55
N ASP A 68 6.94 -19.12 1.60
CA ASP A 68 7.07 -19.97 2.76
C ASP A 68 8.50 -19.96 3.36
N GLU A 69 8.60 -20.07 4.68
CA GLU A 69 9.86 -19.93 5.42
C GLU A 69 10.86 -21.02 5.02
N VAL A 70 10.39 -22.25 4.85
CA VAL A 70 11.21 -23.40 4.42
C VAL A 70 11.76 -23.16 3.01
N THR A 71 10.92 -22.63 2.13
CA THR A 71 11.30 -22.28 0.76
C THR A 71 12.36 -21.17 0.76
N SER A 72 12.19 -20.16 1.61
CA SER A 72 13.12 -19.04 1.76
C SER A 72 14.49 -19.51 2.27
N LEU A 73 14.53 -20.37 3.29
CA LEU A 73 15.76 -20.95 3.82
C LEU A 73 16.48 -21.81 2.79
N THR A 74 15.74 -22.60 2.01
CA THR A 74 16.31 -23.44 0.94
C THR A 74 17.01 -22.58 -0.13
N ILE A 75 16.39 -21.48 -0.56
CA ILE A 75 16.98 -20.55 -1.53
C ILE A 75 18.23 -19.86 -0.96
N ILE A 76 18.21 -19.45 0.30
CA ILE A 76 19.35 -18.79 0.93
C ILE A 76 20.52 -19.77 1.09
N GLY A 77 20.25 -20.99 1.59
CA GLY A 77 21.27 -22.02 1.79
C GLY A 77 21.94 -22.44 0.49
N THR A 78 21.17 -22.58 -0.59
CA THR A 78 21.72 -22.96 -1.91
C THR A 78 22.66 -21.90 -2.48
N VAL A 79 22.34 -20.60 -2.33
CA VAL A 79 23.23 -19.51 -2.74
C VAL A 79 24.46 -19.39 -1.81
N ALA A 80 24.31 -19.66 -0.52
CA ALA A 80 25.44 -19.68 0.42
C ALA A 80 26.45 -20.79 0.09
N LEU A 81 25.97 -21.97 -0.32
CA LEU A 81 26.83 -23.10 -0.72
C LEU A 81 27.45 -22.93 -2.11
N ASN A 82 26.74 -22.29 -3.04
CA ASN A 82 27.24 -22.01 -4.38
C ASN A 82 26.87 -20.59 -4.80
N PRO A 83 27.73 -19.59 -4.53
CA PRO A 83 27.45 -18.21 -4.86
C PRO A 83 27.34 -17.92 -6.37
N GLN A 84 27.81 -18.82 -7.23
CA GLN A 84 27.77 -18.69 -8.69
C GLN A 84 26.51 -19.32 -9.29
N ILE A 85 25.53 -19.71 -8.47
CA ILE A 85 24.29 -20.33 -8.92
C ILE A 85 23.31 -19.27 -9.49
N SER A 86 22.73 -19.56 -10.66
CA SER A 86 21.72 -18.67 -11.24
C SER A 86 20.34 -18.88 -10.60
N THR A 87 19.53 -17.83 -10.56
CA THR A 87 18.13 -17.92 -10.09
C THR A 87 17.29 -18.90 -10.91
N ARG A 88 17.59 -19.07 -12.20
CA ARG A 88 16.96 -20.10 -13.06
C ARG A 88 17.33 -21.52 -12.66
N GLN A 89 18.56 -21.73 -12.19
CA GLN A 89 19.01 -23.04 -11.73
C GLN A 89 18.38 -23.40 -10.38
N ILE A 90 18.24 -22.43 -9.47
CA ILE A 90 17.49 -22.59 -8.21
C ILE A 90 16.02 -22.98 -8.51
N GLU A 91 15.37 -22.30 -9.47
CA GLU A 91 14.01 -22.62 -9.90
C GLU A 91 13.87 -24.05 -10.42
N ARG A 92 14.81 -24.51 -11.26
CA ARG A 92 14.82 -25.90 -11.76
C ARG A 92 15.08 -26.94 -10.67
N GLN A 93 15.95 -26.64 -9.72
CA GLN A 93 16.35 -27.60 -8.68
C GLN A 93 15.31 -27.72 -7.57
N HIS A 94 14.64 -26.61 -7.21
CA HIS A 94 13.76 -26.55 -6.04
C HIS A 94 12.29 -26.27 -6.40
N GLY A 95 11.95 -26.13 -7.70
CA GLY A 95 10.59 -25.85 -8.15
C GLY A 95 10.08 -24.46 -7.75
N VAL A 96 10.98 -23.55 -7.41
CA VAL A 96 10.65 -22.24 -6.85
C VAL A 96 10.56 -21.20 -7.95
N SER A 97 9.42 -20.51 -8.06
CA SER A 97 9.24 -19.47 -9.06
C SER A 97 10.24 -18.31 -8.92
N LYS A 98 10.62 -17.69 -10.04
CA LYS A 98 11.50 -16.52 -10.05
C LYS A 98 11.05 -15.37 -9.15
N SER A 99 9.74 -15.18 -8.95
CA SER A 99 9.20 -14.17 -8.03
C SER A 99 9.58 -14.44 -6.58
N THR A 100 9.65 -15.71 -6.19
CA THR A 100 10.05 -16.16 -4.85
C THR A 100 11.55 -16.03 -4.63
N ALA A 101 12.36 -16.17 -5.69
CA ALA A 101 13.80 -15.88 -5.61
C ALA A 101 14.13 -14.40 -5.28
N SER A 102 13.14 -13.50 -5.27
CA SER A 102 13.30 -12.12 -4.78
C SER A 102 13.71 -12.05 -3.29
N VAL A 103 13.48 -13.11 -2.52
CA VAL A 103 13.97 -13.29 -1.13
C VAL A 103 15.46 -13.03 -1.01
N LEU A 104 16.26 -13.38 -2.03
CA LEU A 104 17.69 -13.12 -2.06
C LEU A 104 18.01 -11.62 -1.94
N LYS A 105 17.24 -10.77 -2.63
CA LYS A 105 17.40 -9.31 -2.57
C LYS A 105 17.08 -8.76 -1.18
N PHE A 106 16.01 -9.26 -0.55
CA PHE A 106 15.63 -8.85 0.81
C PHE A 106 16.68 -9.23 1.85
N ASN A 107 17.34 -10.39 1.66
CA ASN A 107 18.37 -10.90 2.55
C ASN A 107 19.81 -10.50 2.13
N LYS A 108 19.96 -9.54 1.19
CA LYS A 108 21.26 -9.05 0.70
C LYS A 108 22.19 -10.14 0.11
N PHE A 109 21.61 -11.25 -0.37
CA PHE A 109 22.34 -12.25 -1.12
C PHE A 109 22.37 -11.89 -2.60
N HIS A 110 23.57 -11.81 -3.16
CA HIS A 110 23.81 -11.45 -4.56
C HIS A 110 24.62 -12.56 -5.24
N PRO A 111 23.95 -13.51 -5.91
CA PRO A 111 24.65 -14.48 -6.73
C PRO A 111 25.58 -13.77 -7.72
N TYR A 112 26.74 -14.37 -8.01
CA TYR A 112 27.82 -13.83 -8.84
C TYR A 112 28.63 -12.65 -8.27
N HIS A 113 28.27 -12.11 -7.10
CA HIS A 113 28.98 -10.98 -6.47
C HIS A 113 29.80 -11.37 -5.23
N ILE A 114 29.77 -12.64 -4.82
CA ILE A 114 30.60 -13.16 -3.74
C ILE A 114 31.86 -13.76 -4.39
N HIS A 115 32.98 -13.08 -4.19
CA HIS A 115 34.31 -13.64 -4.46
C HIS A 115 34.77 -14.32 -3.17
N LEU A 116 34.99 -15.64 -3.25
CA LEU A 116 35.67 -16.44 -2.21
C LEU A 116 37.18 -16.26 -2.32
#